data_AF-A0A841KYI9-F1
#
_entry.id   AF-A0A841KYI9-F1
#
_cell.length_a   1.000
_cell.length_b   1.000
_cell.length_c   1.000
_cell.angle_alpha   90.00
_cell.angle_beta   90.00
_cell.angle_gamma   90.00
#
_symmetry.space_group_name_H-M   'P 1'
#
loop_
_entity.id
_entity.type
_entity.pdbx_description
1 polymer ?
#
loop_
_entity_poly.entity_id
_entity_poly.type
_entity_poly.pdbx_seq_one_letter_code
_entity_poly.pdbx_strand_id
1 'polypeptide(L)'
;MSFKFKDWKIKTKIFVSFISLMILFLFVIGQSYLAVVEINGNKIPLLLANEEVNKAMLKMRKDEKDFLMRESSNPDFFKEGKSPYLDSFKKNYESLNKNIILIKENRDIASNVELIEKLDQIIVDAKLYHDIFLRVVEKVKERGFQDNGLEGELRNAIHNIERNITQPNHIILMLQARRAEKDYFLRHDLKYVEKFDEIISDLKLSLQSSGNINEVKFLEEYYEKFNEVVAIEKEIGLKENEGLNGTYREAIHKLEPLINDMNTSILEMINKDAAGYCRRRGRLNKKIIS
;
A
#
# COMPACT_ATOMS: atom_id res chain seq x y z
N MET A 1 2.74 -5.16 -77.14
CA MET A 1 3.31 -3.84 -77.49
C MET A 1 3.78 -3.17 -76.20
N SER A 2 5.07 -3.23 -75.88
CA SER A 2 5.57 -2.64 -74.63
C SER A 2 5.66 -1.12 -74.80
N PHE A 3 4.71 -0.37 -74.25
CA PHE A 3 4.85 1.08 -74.13
C PHE A 3 5.98 1.36 -73.13
N LYS A 4 7.19 1.62 -73.65
CA LYS A 4 8.35 1.93 -72.81
C LYS A 4 8.22 3.40 -72.37
N PHE A 5 8.52 3.67 -71.10
CA PHE A 5 8.50 5.03 -70.52
C PHE A 5 9.30 6.04 -71.36
N LYS A 6 10.32 5.57 -72.10
CA LYS A 6 11.14 6.37 -73.01
C LYS A 6 10.32 7.09 -74.09
N ASP A 7 9.24 6.49 -74.58
CA ASP A 7 8.46 6.95 -75.74
C ASP A 7 7.41 8.02 -75.40
N TRP A 8 7.28 8.39 -74.13
CA TRP A 8 6.29 9.38 -73.68
C TRP A 8 6.75 10.83 -73.89
N LYS A 9 5.82 11.71 -74.25
CA LYS A 9 6.03 13.17 -74.30
C LYS A 9 6.43 13.69 -72.91
N ILE A 10 7.33 14.68 -72.85
CA ILE A 10 7.90 15.24 -71.61
C ILE A 10 6.79 15.68 -70.63
N LYS A 11 5.73 16.34 -71.12
CA LYS A 11 4.59 16.77 -70.30
C LYS A 11 3.89 15.62 -69.58
N THR A 12 3.72 14.47 -70.25
CA THR A 12 3.10 13.27 -69.68
C THR A 12 3.98 12.63 -68.61
N LYS A 13 5.31 12.61 -68.83
CA LYS A 13 6.27 12.10 -67.83
C LYS A 13 6.22 12.92 -66.53
N ILE A 14 6.22 14.25 -66.64
CA ILE A 14 6.14 15.15 -65.47
C ILE A 14 4.81 14.96 -64.73
N PHE A 15 3.70 14.90 -65.46
CA PHE A 15 2.37 14.72 -64.87
C PHE A 15 2.24 13.39 -64.10
N VAL A 16 2.68 12.28 -64.70
CA VAL A 16 2.64 10.97 -64.02
C VAL A 16 3.60 10.92 -62.83
N SER A 17 4.77 11.54 -62.93
CA SER A 17 5.70 11.69 -61.80
C SER A 17 5.05 12.48 -60.66
N PHE A 18 4.33 13.56 -60.96
CA PHE A 18 3.63 14.37 -59.97
C PHE A 18 2.50 13.60 -59.29
N ILE A 19 1.68 12.86 -60.05
CA ILE A 19 0.63 12.00 -59.48
C ILE A 19 1.22 10.91 -58.60
N SER A 20 2.29 10.25 -59.05
CA SER A 20 2.99 9.23 -58.26
C SER A 20 3.49 9.79 -56.93
N LEU A 21 4.06 11.00 -56.95
CA LEU A 21 4.50 11.71 -55.75
C LEU A 21 3.32 12.04 -54.83
N MET A 22 2.19 12.49 -55.39
CA MET A 22 0.99 12.80 -54.63
C MET A 22 0.37 11.56 -53.97
N ILE A 23 0.35 10.42 -54.66
CA ILE A 23 -0.09 9.13 -54.11
C ILE A 23 0.84 8.70 -52.97
N LEU A 24 2.16 8.85 -53.13
CA LEU A 24 3.12 8.55 -52.07
C LEU A 24 2.88 9.44 -50.84
N PHE A 25 2.61 10.73 -51.03
CA PHE A 25 2.26 11.64 -49.94
C PHE A 25 0.98 11.22 -49.23
N LEU A 26 -0.08 10.92 -49.98
CA LEU A 26 -1.34 10.44 -49.40
C LEU A 26 -1.16 9.13 -48.61
N PHE A 27 -0.33 8.22 -49.12
CA PHE A 27 0.01 6.98 -48.42
C PHE A 27 0.74 7.25 -47.10
N VAL A 28 1.75 8.13 -47.11
CA VAL A 28 2.49 8.51 -45.89
C VAL A 28 1.57 9.19 -44.88
N ILE A 29 0.69 10.10 -45.33
CA ILE A 29 -0.30 10.77 -44.46
C ILE A 29 -1.25 9.74 -43.86
N GLY A 30 -1.77 8.81 -44.66
CA GLY A 30 -2.66 7.75 -44.18
C GLY A 30 -1.99 6.85 -43.14
N GLN A 31 -0.74 6.42 -43.38
CA GLN A 31 0.03 5.64 -42.41
C GLN A 31 0.32 6.43 -41.13
N SER A 32 0.64 7.72 -41.27
CA SER A 32 0.85 8.60 -40.12
C SER A 32 -0.42 8.76 -39.29
N TYR A 33 -1.57 8.93 -39.94
CA TYR A 33 -2.86 9.04 -39.27
C TYR A 33 -3.19 7.75 -38.50
N LEU A 34 -3.06 6.59 -39.13
CA LEU A 34 -3.27 5.29 -38.47
C LEU A 34 -2.33 5.08 -37.27
N ALA A 35 -1.05 5.47 -37.39
CA ALA A 35 -0.11 5.40 -36.27
C ALA A 35 -0.51 6.30 -35.10
N VAL A 36 -0.99 7.53 -35.37
CA VAL A 36 -1.48 8.44 -34.33
C VAL A 36 -2.72 7.88 -33.64
N VAL A 37 -3.66 7.31 -34.39
CA VAL A 37 -4.86 6.67 -33.84
C VAL A 37 -4.49 5.50 -32.94
N GLU A 38 -3.56 4.63 -33.36
CA GLU A 38 -3.08 3.51 -32.54
C GLU A 38 -2.38 4.00 -31.25
N ILE A 39 -1.52 5.01 -31.34
CA ILE A 39 -0.82 5.54 -30.15
C ILE A 39 -1.82 6.15 -29.17
N ASN A 40 -2.74 6.99 -29.64
CA ASN A 40 -3.70 7.69 -28.79
C ASN A 40 -4.79 6.77 -28.23
N GLY A 41 -5.25 5.79 -29.01
CA GLY A 41 -6.36 4.91 -28.61
C GLY A 41 -5.93 3.69 -27.79
N ASN A 42 -4.65 3.30 -27.85
CA ASN A 42 -4.17 2.06 -27.26
C ASN A 42 -2.99 2.28 -26.30
N LYS A 43 -1.90 2.90 -26.77
CA LYS A 43 -0.63 2.98 -26.02
C LYS A 43 -0.62 4.01 -24.90
N ILE A 44 -1.13 5.22 -25.17
CA ILE A 44 -1.21 6.28 -24.15
C ILE A 44 -2.10 5.86 -22.98
N PRO A 45 -3.33 5.34 -23.18
CA PRO A 45 -4.16 4.86 -22.07
C PRO A 45 -3.49 3.75 -21.25
N LEU A 46 -2.80 2.82 -21.91
CA LEU A 46 -2.06 1.75 -21.24
C LEU A 46 -0.93 2.30 -20.36
N LEU A 47 -0.13 3.25 -20.88
CA LEU A 47 0.92 3.91 -20.10
C LEU A 47 0.38 4.66 -18.90
N LEU A 48 -0.67 5.44 -19.10
CA LEU A 48 -1.29 6.23 -18.02
C LEU A 48 -1.87 5.34 -16.93
N ALA A 49 -2.58 4.27 -17.31
CA ALA A 49 -3.11 3.32 -16.33
C ALA A 49 -1.98 2.63 -15.56
N ASN A 50 -0.92 2.21 -16.25
CA ASN A 50 0.26 1.61 -15.62
C ASN A 50 0.98 2.59 -14.67
N GLU A 51 1.16 3.85 -15.05
CA GLU A 51 1.73 4.88 -14.19
C GLU A 51 0.88 5.10 -12.94
N GLU A 52 -0.45 5.17 -13.09
CA GLU A 52 -1.37 5.35 -11.96
C GLU A 52 -1.40 4.15 -11.02
N VAL A 53 -1.18 2.91 -11.48
CA VAL A 53 -0.99 1.74 -10.60
C VAL A 53 0.25 1.92 -9.72
N ASN A 54 1.39 2.28 -10.31
CA ASN A 54 2.64 2.48 -9.57
C ASN A 54 2.51 3.62 -8.54
N LYS A 55 1.93 4.73 -8.96
CA LYS A 55 1.70 5.90 -8.11
C LYS A 55 0.71 5.61 -7.00
N ALA A 56 -0.36 4.87 -7.27
CA ALA A 56 -1.33 4.46 -6.26
C ALA A 56 -0.65 3.59 -5.19
N MET A 57 0.16 2.61 -5.58
CA MET A 57 0.92 1.77 -4.64
C MET A 57 1.84 2.62 -3.76
N LEU A 58 2.63 3.53 -4.33
CA LEU A 58 3.52 4.40 -3.56
C LEU A 58 2.76 5.31 -2.59
N LYS A 59 1.58 5.80 -2.98
CA LYS A 59 0.73 6.60 -2.09
C LYS A 59 0.12 5.76 -0.98
N MET A 60 -0.34 4.54 -1.25
CA MET A 60 -0.80 3.62 -0.20
C MET A 60 0.30 3.38 0.84
N ARG A 61 1.53 3.13 0.41
CA ARG A 61 2.69 2.95 1.31
C ARG A 61 3.01 4.20 2.13
N LYS A 62 2.84 5.38 1.54
CA LYS A 62 3.01 6.65 2.25
C LYS A 62 1.91 6.85 3.29
N ASP A 63 0.65 6.68 2.89
CA ASP A 63 -0.52 6.88 3.74
C ASP A 63 -0.51 5.89 4.92
N GLU A 64 -0.09 4.64 4.71
CA GLU A 64 0.15 3.67 5.78
C GLU A 64 1.13 4.21 6.82
N LYS A 65 2.31 4.68 6.38
CA LYS A 65 3.35 5.20 7.28
C LYS A 65 2.89 6.46 8.01
N ASP A 66 2.26 7.39 7.29
CA ASP A 66 1.74 8.61 7.88
C ASP A 66 0.64 8.30 8.91
N PHE A 67 -0.24 7.32 8.64
CA PHE A 67 -1.22 6.84 9.62
C PHE A 67 -0.54 6.30 10.88
N LEU A 68 0.39 5.36 10.73
CA LEU A 68 1.06 4.72 11.87
C LEU A 68 1.89 5.71 12.70
N MET A 69 2.46 6.75 12.09
CA MET A 69 3.27 7.74 12.81
C MET A 69 2.44 8.83 13.47
N ARG A 70 1.26 9.15 12.94
CA ARG A 70 0.49 10.34 13.34
C ARG A 70 -0.79 10.00 14.05
N GLU A 71 -1.51 8.97 13.61
CA GLU A 71 -2.85 8.65 14.11
C GLU A 71 -2.83 7.72 15.32
N SER A 72 -1.77 6.92 15.48
CA SER A 72 -1.58 6.05 16.65
C SER A 72 -1.59 6.80 17.98
N SER A 73 -1.28 8.10 17.94
CA SER A 73 -1.17 8.97 19.11
C SER A 73 -2.00 10.26 18.94
N ASN A 74 -2.99 10.28 18.04
CA ASN A 74 -3.85 11.42 17.79
C ASN A 74 -5.21 11.25 18.50
N PRO A 75 -5.52 12.03 19.55
CA PRO A 75 -6.79 11.90 20.27
C PRO A 75 -8.04 12.09 19.40
N ASP A 76 -7.97 12.92 18.36
CA ASP A 76 -9.13 13.22 17.51
C ASP A 76 -9.52 12.02 16.66
N PHE A 77 -8.55 11.22 16.21
CA PHE A 77 -8.81 9.96 15.50
C PHE A 77 -9.60 8.97 16.37
N PHE A 78 -9.25 8.83 17.65
CA PHE A 78 -9.96 7.92 18.54
C PHE A 78 -11.38 8.38 18.87
N LYS A 79 -11.63 9.70 18.89
CA LYS A 79 -12.95 10.28 19.12
C LYS A 79 -13.85 10.20 17.88
N GLU A 80 -13.33 10.60 16.72
CA GLU A 80 -14.12 10.75 15.50
C GLU A 80 -14.08 9.53 14.59
N GLY A 81 -13.05 8.69 14.71
CA GLY A 81 -12.81 7.54 13.83
C GLY A 81 -12.42 7.92 12.40
N LYS A 82 -12.04 9.17 12.16
CA LYS A 82 -11.71 9.71 10.83
C LYS A 82 -10.22 9.96 10.71
N SER A 83 -9.64 9.55 9.59
CA SER A 83 -8.24 9.87 9.25
C SER A 83 -8.13 10.19 7.76
N PRO A 84 -7.54 11.35 7.40
CA PRO A 84 -7.30 11.68 6.00
C PRO A 84 -6.34 10.68 5.33
N TYR A 85 -5.44 10.06 6.10
CA TYR A 85 -4.52 9.03 5.61
C TYR A 85 -5.27 7.74 5.28
N LEU A 86 -6.22 7.33 6.13
CA LEU A 86 -7.06 6.16 5.87
C LEU A 86 -7.97 6.36 4.64
N ASP A 87 -8.56 7.54 4.50
CA ASP A 87 -9.40 7.87 3.35
C ASP A 87 -8.58 7.90 2.05
N SER A 88 -7.40 8.52 2.09
CA SER A 88 -6.47 8.53 0.96
C SER A 88 -6.00 7.11 0.61
N PHE A 89 -5.66 6.28 1.60
CA PHE A 89 -5.26 4.89 1.41
C PHE A 89 -6.33 4.08 0.66
N LYS A 90 -7.57 4.13 1.14
CA LYS A 90 -8.72 3.44 0.51
C LYS A 90 -8.96 3.92 -0.91
N LYS A 91 -8.90 5.23 -1.14
CA LYS A 91 -9.03 5.82 -2.47
C LYS A 91 -7.92 5.38 -3.43
N ASN A 92 -6.68 5.31 -2.96
CA ASN A 92 -5.56 4.85 -3.78
C ASN A 92 -5.67 3.34 -4.07
N TYR A 93 -6.16 2.53 -3.14
CA TYR A 93 -6.48 1.12 -3.39
C TYR A 93 -7.56 0.94 -4.48
N GLU A 94 -8.65 1.71 -4.41
CA GLU A 94 -9.68 1.73 -5.46
C GLU A 94 -9.10 2.16 -6.82
N SER A 95 -8.25 3.19 -6.82
CA SER A 95 -7.56 3.66 -8.02
C SER A 95 -6.65 2.58 -8.61
N LEU A 96 -5.89 1.87 -7.78
CA LEU A 96 -5.02 0.77 -8.19
C LEU A 96 -5.84 -0.32 -8.90
N ASN A 97 -6.90 -0.81 -8.26
CA ASN A 97 -7.75 -1.86 -8.84
C ASN A 97 -8.42 -1.40 -10.14
N LYS A 98 -8.95 -0.18 -10.17
CA LYS A 98 -9.55 0.40 -11.37
C LYS A 98 -8.55 0.44 -12.54
N ASN A 99 -7.33 0.91 -12.29
CA ASN A 99 -6.33 1.00 -13.35
C ASN A 99 -5.81 -0.37 -13.80
N ILE A 100 -5.73 -1.36 -12.91
CA ILE A 100 -5.44 -2.75 -13.31
C ILE A 100 -6.51 -3.27 -14.26
N ILE A 101 -7.80 -3.03 -13.98
CA ILE A 101 -8.89 -3.44 -14.88
C ILE A 101 -8.73 -2.79 -16.26
N LEU A 102 -8.43 -1.47 -16.31
CA LEU A 102 -8.16 -0.78 -17.58
C LEU A 102 -6.96 -1.36 -18.34
N ILE A 103 -5.91 -1.78 -17.63
CA ILE A 103 -4.76 -2.46 -18.25
C ILE A 103 -5.21 -3.82 -18.81
N LYS A 104 -6.00 -4.60 -18.08
CA LYS A 104 -6.51 -5.90 -18.55
C LYS A 104 -7.41 -5.78 -19.78
N GLU A 105 -8.22 -4.73 -19.86
CA GLU A 105 -9.12 -4.45 -21.00
C GLU A 105 -8.38 -3.90 -22.23
N ASN A 106 -7.11 -3.50 -22.08
CA ASN A 106 -6.31 -3.00 -23.19
C ASN A 106 -6.09 -4.10 -24.25
N ARG A 107 -6.21 -3.75 -25.54
CA ARG A 107 -6.15 -4.69 -26.66
C ARG A 107 -4.86 -5.53 -26.69
N ASP A 108 -3.72 -4.90 -26.40
CA ASP A 108 -2.42 -5.58 -26.46
C ASP A 108 -2.18 -6.48 -25.25
N ILE A 109 -2.82 -6.18 -24.12
CA ILE A 109 -2.73 -6.96 -22.88
C ILE A 109 -3.75 -8.10 -22.84
N ALA A 110 -4.97 -7.87 -23.31
CA ALA A 110 -6.09 -8.82 -23.23
C ALA A 110 -5.80 -10.17 -23.91
N SER A 111 -4.84 -10.20 -24.84
CA SER A 111 -4.40 -11.43 -25.52
C SER A 111 -3.17 -12.09 -24.87
N ASN A 112 -2.56 -11.47 -23.88
CA ASN A 112 -1.37 -11.94 -23.20
C ASN A 112 -1.72 -12.60 -21.86
N VAL A 113 -1.90 -13.93 -21.89
CA VAL A 113 -2.30 -14.73 -20.72
C VAL A 113 -1.36 -14.54 -19.53
N GLU A 114 -0.04 -14.52 -19.76
CA GLU A 114 0.95 -14.36 -18.70
C GLU A 114 0.83 -13.01 -17.98
N LEU A 115 0.60 -11.92 -18.73
CA LEU A 115 0.39 -10.60 -18.13
C LEU A 115 -0.93 -10.54 -17.37
N ILE A 116 -1.99 -11.16 -17.90
CA ILE A 116 -3.28 -11.22 -17.20
C ILE A 116 -3.16 -11.95 -15.86
N GLU A 117 -2.48 -13.10 -15.82
CA GLU A 117 -2.22 -13.83 -14.57
C GLU A 117 -1.43 -13.00 -13.57
N LYS A 118 -0.41 -12.26 -14.03
CA LYS A 118 0.34 -11.32 -13.18
C LYS A 118 -0.55 -10.19 -12.64
N LEU A 119 -1.42 -9.61 -13.47
CA LEU A 119 -2.37 -8.57 -13.03
C LEU A 119 -3.38 -9.12 -12.00
N ASP A 120 -3.86 -10.34 -12.19
CA ASP A 120 -4.73 -11.01 -11.23
C ASP A 120 -4.03 -11.26 -9.90
N GLN A 121 -2.76 -11.69 -9.94
CA GLN A 121 -1.96 -11.85 -8.73
C GLN A 121 -1.76 -10.51 -8.00
N ILE A 122 -1.50 -9.41 -8.73
CA ILE A 122 -1.39 -8.07 -8.13
C ILE A 122 -2.70 -7.67 -7.44
N ILE A 123 -3.87 -7.95 -8.01
CA ILE A 123 -5.17 -7.68 -7.36
C ILE A 123 -5.30 -8.46 -6.05
N VAL A 124 -4.96 -9.75 -6.07
CA VAL A 124 -5.04 -10.62 -4.89
C VAL A 124 -4.10 -10.12 -3.78
N ASP A 125 -2.85 -9.82 -4.11
CA ASP A 125 -1.86 -9.37 -3.13
C ASP A 125 -2.14 -7.94 -2.63
N ALA A 126 -2.63 -7.05 -3.49
CA ALA A 126 -3.08 -5.72 -3.10
C ALA A 126 -4.28 -5.78 -2.15
N LYS A 127 -5.23 -6.70 -2.38
CA LYS A 127 -6.35 -6.93 -1.47
C LYS A 127 -5.87 -7.46 -0.12
N LEU A 128 -4.95 -8.42 -0.13
CA LEU A 128 -4.37 -8.95 1.11
C LEU A 128 -3.70 -7.84 1.92
N TYR A 129 -2.85 -7.04 1.27
CA TYR A 129 -2.21 -5.88 1.90
C TYR A 129 -3.24 -4.90 2.49
N HIS A 130 -4.22 -4.50 1.68
CA HIS A 130 -5.30 -3.59 2.09
C HIS A 130 -6.03 -4.12 3.34
N ASP A 131 -6.47 -5.36 3.32
CA ASP A 131 -7.28 -5.94 4.39
C ASP A 131 -6.48 -6.10 5.69
N ILE A 132 -5.20 -6.52 5.62
CA ILE A 132 -4.37 -6.62 6.82
C ILE A 132 -4.11 -5.22 7.41
N PHE A 133 -3.83 -4.22 6.58
CA PHE A 133 -3.64 -2.86 7.08
C PHE A 133 -4.90 -2.31 7.75
N LEU A 134 -6.10 -2.56 7.19
CA LEU A 134 -7.35 -2.18 7.85
C LEU A 134 -7.54 -2.89 9.20
N ARG A 135 -7.13 -4.16 9.31
CA ARG A 135 -7.13 -4.86 10.61
C ARG A 135 -6.15 -4.22 11.62
N VAL A 136 -4.99 -3.74 11.17
CA VAL A 136 -4.09 -2.96 12.03
C VAL A 136 -4.77 -1.69 12.52
N VAL A 137 -5.45 -0.96 11.63
CA VAL A 137 -6.21 0.26 11.99
C VAL A 137 -7.28 -0.04 13.04
N GLU A 138 -8.02 -1.14 12.88
CA GLU A 138 -9.03 -1.59 13.85
C GLU A 138 -8.39 -1.89 15.21
N LYS A 139 -7.27 -2.60 15.22
CA LYS A 139 -6.55 -2.96 16.46
C LYS A 139 -5.92 -1.77 17.16
N VAL A 140 -5.38 -0.81 16.40
CA VAL A 140 -4.92 0.47 16.94
C VAL A 140 -6.09 1.21 17.60
N LYS A 141 -7.26 1.25 16.96
CA LYS A 141 -8.45 1.89 17.53
C LYS A 141 -8.95 1.20 18.81
N GLU A 142 -8.94 -0.14 18.83
CA GLU A 142 -9.32 -0.96 19.99
C GLU A 142 -8.34 -0.76 21.16
N ARG A 143 -7.02 -0.76 20.90
CA ARG A 143 -5.98 -0.41 21.88
C ARG A 143 -6.27 0.95 22.51
N GLY A 144 -6.63 1.92 21.67
CA GLY A 144 -6.93 3.27 22.11
C GLY A 144 -5.68 4.10 22.41
N PHE A 145 -5.93 5.32 22.87
CA PHE A 145 -4.91 6.29 23.28
C PHE A 145 -5.50 7.26 24.29
N GLN A 146 -4.73 7.59 25.32
CA GLN A 146 -5.15 8.44 26.43
C GLN A 146 -6.41 7.91 27.11
N ASP A 147 -7.52 8.65 27.03
CA ASP A 147 -8.76 8.33 27.74
C ASP A 147 -9.72 7.46 26.89
N ASN A 148 -9.25 6.94 25.75
CA ASN A 148 -10.05 6.12 24.83
C ASN A 148 -9.52 4.69 24.75
N GLY A 149 -10.42 3.75 24.44
CA GLY A 149 -10.10 2.32 24.25
C GLY A 149 -9.53 1.66 25.52
N LEU A 150 -8.81 0.56 25.32
CA LEU A 150 -8.22 -0.20 26.42
C LEU A 150 -7.21 0.62 27.25
N GLU A 151 -6.48 1.54 26.62
CA GLU A 151 -5.57 2.45 27.33
C GLU A 151 -6.32 3.37 28.32
N GLY A 152 -7.51 3.85 27.94
CA GLY A 152 -8.37 4.65 28.81
C GLY A 152 -8.94 3.84 29.98
N GLU A 153 -9.36 2.60 29.72
CA GLU A 153 -9.82 1.67 30.75
C GLU A 153 -8.70 1.34 31.75
N LEU A 154 -7.50 1.06 31.26
CA LEU A 154 -6.29 0.88 32.07
C LEU A 154 -6.03 2.10 32.96
N ARG A 155 -6.12 3.31 32.40
CA ARG A 155 -5.91 4.55 33.15
C ARG A 155 -6.93 4.72 34.29
N ASN A 156 -8.18 4.35 34.05
CA ASN A 156 -9.21 4.37 35.08
C ASN A 156 -8.95 3.34 36.19
N ALA A 157 -8.56 2.12 35.82
CA ALA A 157 -8.19 1.07 36.78
C ALA A 157 -7.00 1.51 37.67
N ILE A 158 -5.98 2.13 37.07
CA ILE A 158 -4.84 2.72 37.78
C ILE A 158 -5.30 3.78 38.77
N HIS A 159 -6.13 4.74 38.34
CA HIS A 159 -6.63 5.78 39.24
C HIS A 159 -7.46 5.21 40.39
N ASN A 160 -8.21 4.13 40.16
CA ASN A 160 -9.00 3.48 41.20
C ASN A 160 -8.10 2.89 42.28
N ILE A 161 -7.05 2.14 41.92
CA ILE A 161 -6.14 1.60 42.93
C ILE A 161 -5.29 2.69 43.61
N GLU A 162 -4.78 3.67 42.86
CA GLU A 162 -3.93 4.74 43.41
C GLU A 162 -4.66 5.59 44.47
N ARG A 163 -5.99 5.78 44.35
CA ARG A 163 -6.78 6.50 45.35
C ARG A 163 -7.03 5.71 46.64
N ASN A 164 -6.93 4.38 46.60
CA ASN A 164 -7.25 3.50 47.72
C ASN A 164 -5.99 2.95 48.42
N ILE A 165 -4.83 2.98 47.76
CA ILE A 165 -3.56 2.63 48.41
C ILE A 165 -3.11 3.77 49.34
N THR A 166 -3.02 3.46 50.64
CA THR A 166 -2.63 4.44 51.67
C THR A 166 -1.34 4.06 52.42
N GLN A 167 -0.99 2.78 52.48
CA GLN A 167 0.17 2.31 53.23
C GLN A 167 1.49 2.64 52.49
N PRO A 168 2.51 3.20 53.17
CA PRO A 168 3.76 3.59 52.51
C PRO A 168 4.43 2.48 51.70
N ASN A 169 4.43 1.24 52.21
CA ASN A 169 5.03 0.10 51.52
C ASN A 169 4.26 -0.27 50.23
N HIS A 170 2.91 -0.22 50.27
CA HIS A 170 2.07 -0.47 49.10
C HIS A 170 2.22 0.65 48.05
N ILE A 171 2.37 1.91 48.49
CA ILE A 171 2.65 3.04 47.59
C ILE A 171 3.97 2.82 46.84
N ILE A 172 5.03 2.38 47.53
CA ILE A 172 6.33 2.10 46.90
C ILE A 172 6.20 1.02 45.82
N LEU A 173 5.53 -0.10 46.13
CA LEU A 173 5.29 -1.18 45.15
C LEU A 173 4.44 -0.68 43.97
N MET A 174 3.40 0.11 44.24
CA MET A 174 2.57 0.70 43.18
C MET A 174 3.40 1.59 42.24
N LEU A 175 4.27 2.45 42.80
CA LEU A 175 5.16 3.30 41.98
C LEU A 175 6.17 2.49 41.17
N GLN A 176 6.63 1.36 41.68
CA GLN A 176 7.49 0.43 40.95
C GLN A 176 6.74 -0.25 39.80
N ALA A 177 5.49 -0.68 40.03
CA ALA A 177 4.62 -1.23 38.99
C ALA A 177 4.36 -0.21 37.88
N ARG A 178 4.00 1.03 38.24
CA ARG A 178 3.82 2.15 37.27
C ARG A 178 5.10 2.43 36.48
N ARG A 179 6.28 2.27 37.09
CA ARG A 179 7.56 2.43 36.38
C ARG A 179 7.75 1.32 35.34
N ALA A 180 7.53 0.06 35.72
CA ALA A 180 7.64 -1.07 34.80
C ALA A 180 6.65 -0.95 33.63
N GLU A 181 5.39 -0.60 33.90
CA GLU A 181 4.39 -0.34 32.86
C GLU A 181 4.82 0.77 31.89
N LYS A 182 5.29 1.92 32.39
CA LYS A 182 5.75 3.02 31.54
C LYS A 182 6.99 2.67 30.74
N ASP A 183 7.92 1.90 31.33
CA ASP A 183 9.08 1.39 30.61
C ASP A 183 8.66 0.43 29.49
N TYR A 184 7.62 -0.39 29.70
CA TYR A 184 7.01 -1.22 28.68
C TYR A 184 6.45 -0.36 27.54
N PHE A 185 5.57 0.61 27.81
CA PHE A 185 4.99 1.46 26.74
C PHE A 185 6.02 2.27 25.96
N LEU A 186 7.15 2.63 26.60
CA LEU A 186 8.22 3.35 25.91
C LEU A 186 9.04 2.44 24.99
N ARG A 187 9.16 1.15 25.31
CA ARG A 187 10.17 0.24 24.71
C ARG A 187 9.60 -0.98 24.02
N HIS A 188 8.34 -1.31 24.27
CA HIS A 188 7.65 -2.52 23.81
C HIS A 188 8.43 -3.81 24.11
N ASP A 189 9.12 -3.87 25.26
CA ASP A 189 9.99 -4.98 25.65
C ASP A 189 9.33 -5.80 26.77
N LEU A 190 9.12 -7.09 26.50
CA LEU A 190 8.38 -8.01 27.38
C LEU A 190 9.03 -8.21 28.74
N LYS A 191 10.32 -7.94 28.91
CA LYS A 191 10.97 -8.00 30.23
C LYS A 191 10.31 -7.05 31.25
N TYR A 192 9.70 -5.97 30.77
CA TYR A 192 9.00 -5.01 31.63
C TYR A 192 7.61 -5.50 32.03
N VAL A 193 6.99 -6.36 31.22
CA VAL A 193 5.77 -7.09 31.57
C VAL A 193 6.09 -8.10 32.67
N GLU A 194 7.16 -8.89 32.51
CA GLU A 194 7.61 -9.86 33.53
C GLU A 194 7.90 -9.15 34.87
N LYS A 195 8.62 -8.03 34.82
CA LYS A 195 8.90 -7.21 36.00
C LYS A 195 7.63 -6.63 36.62
N PHE A 196 6.67 -6.21 35.80
CA PHE A 196 5.39 -5.73 36.27
C PHE A 196 4.64 -6.84 37.02
N ASP A 197 4.58 -8.03 36.45
CA ASP A 197 3.90 -9.20 37.02
C ASP A 197 4.49 -9.59 38.39
N GLU A 198 5.81 -9.57 38.53
CA GLU A 198 6.50 -9.80 39.82
C GLU A 198 6.05 -8.79 40.88
N ILE A 199 6.06 -7.49 40.55
CA ILE A 199 5.70 -6.42 41.49
C ILE A 199 4.22 -6.47 41.88
N ILE A 200 3.34 -6.77 40.92
CA ILE A 200 1.90 -6.93 41.17
C ILE A 200 1.65 -8.12 42.09
N SER A 201 2.35 -9.23 41.89
CA SER A 201 2.26 -10.42 42.76
C SER A 201 2.66 -10.09 44.20
N ASP A 202 3.79 -9.40 44.40
CA ASP A 202 4.25 -8.98 45.73
C ASP A 202 3.26 -8.01 46.41
N LEU A 203 2.74 -7.04 45.65
CA LEU A 203 1.74 -6.10 46.14
C LEU A 203 0.44 -6.82 46.53
N LYS A 204 -0.02 -7.77 45.71
CA LYS A 204 -1.21 -8.58 45.99
C LYS A 204 -1.08 -9.37 47.29
N LEU A 205 0.04 -10.06 47.48
CA LEU A 205 0.31 -10.82 48.72
C LEU A 205 0.34 -9.89 49.95
N SER A 206 0.93 -8.71 49.81
CA SER A 206 0.99 -7.72 50.89
C SER A 206 -0.40 -7.15 51.25
N LEU A 207 -1.23 -6.87 50.24
CA LEU A 207 -2.61 -6.40 50.44
C LEU A 207 -3.51 -7.47 51.08
N GLN A 208 -3.40 -8.72 50.62
CA GLN A 208 -4.12 -9.85 51.21
C GLN A 208 -3.76 -10.07 52.68
N SER A 209 -2.45 -10.00 53.01
CA SER A 209 -1.96 -10.11 54.39
C SER A 209 -2.47 -8.99 55.29
N SER A 210 -2.81 -7.82 54.71
CA SER A 210 -3.32 -6.66 55.44
C SER A 210 -4.85 -6.65 55.58
N GLY A 211 -5.57 -7.61 54.98
CA GLY A 211 -7.04 -7.68 54.99
C GLY A 211 -7.73 -6.70 54.03
N ASN A 212 -7.00 -6.12 53.07
CA ASN A 212 -7.47 -5.07 52.16
C ASN A 212 -8.18 -5.66 50.93
N ILE A 213 -9.38 -6.23 51.12
CA ILE A 213 -10.11 -6.99 50.07
C ILE A 213 -10.45 -6.13 48.84
N ASN A 214 -10.83 -4.86 49.04
CA ASN A 214 -11.21 -3.99 47.93
C ASN A 214 -10.01 -3.58 47.07
N GLU A 215 -8.88 -3.31 47.70
CA GLU A 215 -7.62 -2.95 47.05
C GLU A 215 -7.07 -4.11 46.23
N VAL A 216 -7.23 -5.35 46.72
CA VAL A 216 -6.91 -6.55 45.94
C VAL A 216 -7.75 -6.60 44.66
N LYS A 217 -9.05 -6.32 44.75
CA LYS A 217 -9.93 -6.31 43.57
C LYS A 217 -9.52 -5.22 42.56
N PHE A 218 -9.20 -4.01 43.03
CA PHE A 218 -8.74 -2.94 42.14
C PHE A 218 -7.36 -3.25 41.52
N LEU A 219 -6.49 -3.97 42.24
CA LEU A 219 -5.21 -4.43 41.73
C LEU A 219 -5.38 -5.48 40.63
N GLU A 220 -6.31 -6.41 40.82
CA GLU A 220 -6.65 -7.41 39.82
C GLU A 220 -7.21 -6.76 38.55
N GLU A 221 -8.10 -5.77 38.68
CA GLU A 221 -8.60 -5.00 37.53
C GLU A 221 -7.48 -4.27 36.79
N TYR A 222 -6.56 -3.63 37.52
CA TYR A 222 -5.38 -2.99 36.92
C TYR A 222 -4.51 -4.00 36.16
N TYR A 223 -4.23 -5.15 36.77
CA TYR A 223 -3.45 -6.22 36.15
C TYR A 223 -4.11 -6.75 34.87
N GLU A 224 -5.41 -7.02 34.91
CA GLU A 224 -6.18 -7.49 33.77
C GLU A 224 -6.13 -6.48 32.63
N LYS A 225 -6.39 -5.20 32.91
CA LYS A 225 -6.38 -4.14 31.89
C LYS A 225 -5.00 -3.92 31.28
N PHE A 226 -3.93 -4.03 32.07
CA PHE A 226 -2.58 -3.95 31.52
C PHE A 226 -2.32 -5.10 30.54
N ASN A 227 -2.70 -6.32 30.92
CA ASN A 227 -2.51 -7.50 30.07
C ASN A 227 -3.36 -7.48 28.79
N GLU A 228 -4.58 -6.92 28.85
CA GLU A 228 -5.39 -6.68 27.65
C GLU A 228 -4.68 -5.75 26.66
N VAL A 229 -4.09 -4.65 27.15
CA VAL A 229 -3.30 -3.74 26.30
C VAL A 229 -2.04 -4.41 25.74
N VAL A 230 -1.31 -5.17 26.56
CA VAL A 230 -0.13 -5.93 26.12
C VAL A 230 -0.51 -6.96 25.05
N ALA A 231 -1.66 -7.64 25.20
CA ALA A 231 -2.13 -8.64 24.26
C ALA A 231 -2.46 -8.03 22.89
N ILE A 232 -3.15 -6.88 22.86
CA ILE A 232 -3.46 -6.22 21.60
C ILE A 232 -2.23 -5.63 20.92
N GLU A 233 -1.26 -5.11 21.67
CA GLU A 233 0.02 -4.65 21.11
C GLU A 233 0.85 -5.80 20.53
N LYS A 234 0.80 -7.00 21.13
CA LYS A 234 1.38 -8.22 20.54
C LYS A 234 0.66 -8.63 19.25
N GLU A 235 -0.66 -8.51 19.19
CA GLU A 235 -1.43 -8.79 17.97
C GLU A 235 -1.07 -7.81 16.84
N ILE A 236 -0.97 -6.51 17.15
CA ILE A 236 -0.49 -5.49 16.21
C ILE A 236 0.95 -5.79 15.78
N GLY A 237 1.82 -6.15 16.73
CA GLY A 237 3.23 -6.45 16.53
C GLY A 237 4.12 -5.40 17.22
N LEU A 238 4.84 -5.84 18.26
CA LEU A 238 5.74 -4.99 19.07
C LEU A 238 6.95 -4.50 18.27
N LYS A 239 7.31 -5.25 17.24
CA LYS A 239 8.34 -4.89 16.26
C LYS A 239 7.76 -4.93 14.86
N GLU A 240 8.53 -4.34 13.97
CA GLU A 240 8.24 -4.23 12.55
C GLU A 240 7.90 -5.55 11.85
N ASN A 241 8.47 -6.67 12.27
CA ASN A 241 8.34 -7.99 11.65
C ASN A 241 7.48 -8.96 12.47
N GLU A 242 6.75 -8.47 13.46
CA GLU A 242 5.92 -9.28 14.35
C GLU A 242 4.43 -8.96 14.13
N GLY A 243 3.54 -9.87 14.51
CA GLY A 243 2.09 -9.66 14.47
C GLY A 243 1.53 -9.27 13.08
N LEU A 244 0.48 -8.45 13.10
CA LEU A 244 -0.12 -7.89 11.89
C LEU A 244 0.87 -7.00 11.13
N ASN A 245 1.77 -6.30 11.83
CA ASN A 245 2.83 -5.48 11.26
C ASN A 245 3.74 -6.28 10.31
N GLY A 246 4.23 -7.44 10.76
CA GLY A 246 5.00 -8.35 9.91
C GLY A 246 4.17 -8.88 8.74
N THR A 247 2.92 -9.25 9.00
CA THR A 247 2.05 -9.87 7.99
C THR A 247 1.76 -8.93 6.81
N TYR A 248 1.41 -7.65 7.05
CA TYR A 248 1.17 -6.74 5.93
C TYR A 248 2.48 -6.37 5.21
N ARG A 249 3.61 -6.30 5.92
CA ARG A 249 4.93 -6.06 5.30
C ARG A 249 5.33 -7.20 4.36
N GLU A 250 5.06 -8.44 4.74
CA GLU A 250 5.26 -9.58 3.84
C GLU A 250 4.38 -9.48 2.59
N ALA A 251 3.11 -9.04 2.74
CA ALA A 251 2.23 -8.82 1.60
C ALA A 251 2.79 -7.75 0.66
N ILE A 252 3.32 -6.65 1.20
CA ILE A 252 4.01 -5.62 0.41
C ILE A 252 5.26 -6.16 -0.29
N HIS A 253 6.10 -6.93 0.41
CA HIS A 253 7.32 -7.50 -0.16
C HIS A 253 7.04 -8.46 -1.31
N LYS A 254 5.84 -9.05 -1.38
CA LYS A 254 5.36 -9.83 -2.52
C LYS A 254 4.78 -8.93 -3.63
N LEU A 255 4.02 -7.90 -3.25
CA LEU A 255 3.32 -7.02 -4.18
C LEU A 255 4.24 -6.06 -4.94
N GLU A 256 5.20 -5.42 -4.27
CA GLU A 256 6.08 -4.40 -4.87
C GLU A 256 6.89 -4.95 -6.06
N PRO A 257 7.54 -6.13 -5.98
CA PRO A 257 8.22 -6.72 -7.14
C PRO A 257 7.28 -6.98 -8.31
N LEU A 258 6.08 -7.50 -8.06
CA LEU A 258 5.11 -7.79 -9.13
C LEU A 258 4.67 -6.53 -9.88
N ILE A 259 4.44 -5.43 -9.15
CA ILE A 259 4.09 -4.14 -9.76
C ILE A 259 5.27 -3.60 -10.58
N ASN A 260 6.51 -3.68 -10.07
CA ASN A 260 7.70 -3.23 -10.79
C ASN A 260 7.98 -4.06 -12.05
N ASP A 261 7.81 -5.37 -11.97
CA ASP A 261 7.98 -6.29 -13.10
C ASP A 261 6.89 -6.06 -14.16
N MET A 262 5.64 -5.83 -13.73
CA MET A 262 4.55 -5.46 -14.62
C MET A 262 4.83 -4.13 -15.34
N ASN A 263 5.27 -3.12 -14.59
CA ASN A 263 5.66 -1.82 -15.15
C ASN A 263 6.74 -1.98 -16.22
N THR A 264 7.79 -2.74 -15.91
CA THR A 264 8.88 -3.02 -16.85
C THR A 264 8.38 -3.76 -18.10
N SER A 265 7.52 -4.77 -17.92
CA SER A 265 6.95 -5.56 -19.01
C SER A 265 6.11 -4.71 -19.97
N ILE A 266 5.27 -3.82 -19.44
CA ILE A 266 4.45 -2.90 -20.24
C ILE A 266 5.32 -1.90 -21.00
N LEU A 267 6.32 -1.30 -20.33
CA LEU A 267 7.25 -0.37 -20.97
C LEU A 267 8.06 -1.03 -22.08
N GLU A 268 8.54 -2.25 -21.86
CA GLU A 268 9.25 -3.03 -22.88
C GLU A 268 8.37 -3.36 -24.08
N MET A 269 7.11 -3.76 -23.85
CA MET A 269 6.16 -4.07 -24.92
C MET A 269 5.95 -2.85 -25.83
N ILE A 270 5.73 -1.68 -25.23
CA ILE A 270 5.53 -0.42 -25.95
C ILE A 270 6.79 0.00 -26.71
N ASN A 271 7.97 -0.17 -26.11
CA ASN A 271 9.25 0.14 -26.74
C ASN A 271 9.61 -0.81 -27.90
N LYS A 272 9.37 -2.12 -27.74
CA LYS A 272 9.58 -3.12 -28.81
C LYS A 272 8.72 -2.80 -30.03
N ASP A 273 7.49 -2.40 -29.82
CA ASP A 273 6.64 -1.94 -30.91
C ASP A 273 7.20 -0.68 -31.58
N ALA A 274 7.59 0.33 -30.81
CA ALA A 274 8.16 1.58 -31.34
C ALA A 274 9.41 1.30 -32.21
N ALA A 275 10.29 0.40 -31.75
CA ALA A 275 11.46 -0.05 -32.50
C ALA A 275 11.08 -0.87 -33.76
N GLY A 276 10.01 -1.67 -33.68
CA GLY A 276 9.43 -2.41 -34.80
C GLY A 276 8.91 -1.49 -35.91
N TYR A 277 8.21 -0.41 -35.55
CA TYR A 277 7.78 0.65 -36.48
C TYR A 277 8.98 1.32 -37.16
N CYS A 278 10.04 1.67 -36.40
CA CYS A 278 11.26 2.26 -36.98
C CYS A 278 11.99 1.30 -37.93
N ARG A 279 12.12 0.01 -37.59
CA ARG A 279 12.76 -1.00 -38.45
C ARG A 279 11.97 -1.29 -39.73
N ARG A 280 10.64 -1.36 -39.66
CA ARG A 280 9.78 -1.54 -40.87
C ARG A 280 9.90 -0.34 -41.80
N ARG A 281 9.96 0.89 -41.26
CA ARG A 281 10.21 2.12 -42.02
C ARG A 281 11.59 2.14 -42.70
N GLY A 282 12.64 1.66 -42.00
CA GLY A 282 13.99 1.53 -42.57
C GLY A 282 14.13 0.46 -43.67
N ARG A 283 13.42 -0.67 -43.55
CA ARG A 283 13.39 -1.71 -44.61
C ARG A 283 12.59 -1.29 -45.84
N LEU A 284 11.51 -0.53 -45.67
CA LEU A 284 10.76 0.05 -46.79
C LEU A 284 11.61 1.07 -47.57
N ASN A 285 12.37 1.93 -46.89
CA ASN A 285 13.29 2.86 -47.57
C ASN A 285 14.42 2.14 -48.33
N LYS A 286 14.96 1.03 -47.82
CA LYS A 286 15.99 0.26 -48.54
C LYS A 286 15.47 -0.45 -49.80
N LYS A 287 14.19 -0.85 -49.83
CA LYS A 287 13.57 -1.47 -51.01
C LYS A 287 13.14 -0.47 -52.10
N ILE A 288 13.05 0.82 -51.77
CA ILE A 288 12.67 1.89 -52.72
C ILE A 288 13.92 2.49 -53.41
N ILE A 289 15.11 2.27 -52.83
CA ILE A 289 16.41 2.77 -53.35
C ILE A 289 17.17 1.67 -54.15
N SER A 290 16.67 0.43 -54.17
CA SER A 290 17.14 -0.66 -55.05
C SER A 290 16.24 -0.82 -56.26
#